data_AF-D2BHJ4-F1
#
_entry.id   AF-D2BHJ4-F1
#
_cell.length_a   1.000
_cell.length_b   1.000
_cell.length_c   1.000
_cell.angle_alpha   90.00
_cell.angle_beta   90.00
_cell.angle_gamma   90.00
#
_symmetry.space_group_name_H-M   'P 1'
#
loop_
_entity.id
_entity.type
_entity.pdbx_description
1 polymer ?
#
loop_
_entity_poly.entity_id
_entity_poly.type
_entity_poly.pdbx_seq_one_letter_code
_entity_poly.pdbx_strand_id
1 'polypeptide(L)'
;MVLNKERAFYKAVSRSIQSLNTPAELKAKLEGIVRLAARASHCAVSLLLIDTAGQKLSHNISFGLPQFYIHKGVLSATDSLGETVNIQTTAITDAQNDSRIQFPQMASKAGFSSIMGSPIIQQEKVIGSLRFYCKDFYEFSQQDINFAENMAHIISLAFFTLPVNTASSDKITPMPISDLKTAKNITFAHQSEIEFARLLDFYNIEWIYEPRSFPLSWEGERVTEMFTPDFYLPGLDMYIELTTLKQSLVTTKNHKLKLLRELYPDIKISLLYKNDYARLLSKYGCGPLAQTRAHGIDRVLYTAQDIAERVASLARQISDDYPDNRPILIGVQRGFICFMADLIRQIAVPLDIDFMTISYYSGSNTSMVRITKDMDLDVAGRDILLVEDIVDTGITLNYLLNHLRSKNPASLKVCTLLDRKVRRLIDIKIDYVGFELPDEFVVGYGLDYHEEYRNLPFIGIPGIQQTPDFKPK
;
A
#
# COMPACT_ATOMS: atom_id res chain seq x y z
N MET A 1 26.09 0.18 41.83
CA MET A 1 25.03 0.24 40.81
C MET A 1 25.50 0.89 39.50
N VAL A 2 26.22 2.02 39.55
CA VAL A 2 26.77 2.75 38.36
C VAL A 2 27.68 1.89 37.45
N LEU A 3 28.67 1.17 38.01
CA LEU A 3 29.57 0.27 37.27
C LEU A 3 28.86 -0.85 36.48
N ASN A 4 27.65 -1.25 36.90
CA ASN A 4 26.89 -2.31 36.22
C ASN A 4 26.11 -1.75 35.00
N LYS A 5 25.66 -0.48 35.10
CA LYS A 5 24.92 0.22 34.06
C LYS A 5 25.81 0.60 32.87
N GLU A 6 26.98 1.18 33.14
CA GLU A 6 27.98 1.48 32.09
C GLU A 6 28.40 0.22 31.32
N ARG A 7 28.62 -0.88 32.04
CA ARG A 7 28.98 -2.16 31.42
C ARG A 7 27.84 -2.71 30.55
N ALA A 8 26.59 -2.51 30.93
CA ALA A 8 25.43 -2.90 30.13
C ALA A 8 25.31 -2.05 28.86
N PHE A 9 25.48 -0.73 28.97
CA PHE A 9 25.46 0.21 27.85
C PHE A 9 26.58 -0.08 26.85
N TYR A 10 27.81 -0.25 27.32
CA TYR A 10 28.95 -0.60 26.49
C TYR A 10 28.71 -1.93 25.75
N LYS A 11 28.21 -2.96 26.44
CA LYS A 11 27.88 -4.25 25.81
C LYS A 11 26.79 -4.12 24.75
N ALA A 12 25.77 -3.30 24.99
CA ALA A 12 24.70 -3.07 24.04
C ALA A 12 25.23 -2.37 22.78
N VAL A 13 25.98 -1.27 22.93
CA VAL A 13 26.63 -0.56 21.81
C VAL A 13 27.54 -1.49 21.02
N SER A 14 28.43 -2.22 21.68
CA SER A 14 29.37 -3.14 21.02
C SER A 14 28.64 -4.24 20.23
N ARG A 15 27.60 -4.86 20.81
CA ARG A 15 26.80 -5.88 20.13
C ARG A 15 25.98 -5.33 18.98
N SER A 16 25.46 -4.11 19.12
CA SER A 16 24.73 -3.41 18.06
C SER A 16 25.62 -3.14 16.85
N ILE A 17 26.86 -2.69 17.06
CA ILE A 17 27.86 -2.53 15.99
C ILE A 17 28.19 -3.89 15.34
N GLN A 18 28.41 -4.94 16.13
CA GLN A 18 28.64 -6.29 15.58
C GLN A 18 27.47 -6.78 14.73
N SER A 19 26.23 -6.49 15.16
CA SER A 19 25.01 -6.84 14.43
C SER A 19 24.93 -6.18 13.06
N LEU A 20 25.48 -4.97 12.87
CA LEU A 20 25.49 -4.30 11.57
C LEU A 20 26.30 -5.06 10.51
N ASN A 21 27.36 -5.74 10.93
CA ASN A 21 28.26 -6.49 10.04
C ASN A 21 27.75 -7.90 9.69
N THR A 22 26.57 -8.27 10.20
CA THR A 22 25.94 -9.56 9.84
C THR A 22 25.28 -9.48 8.47
N PRO A 23 25.10 -10.62 7.76
CA PRO A 23 24.37 -10.66 6.50
C PRO A 23 22.84 -10.53 6.67
N ALA A 24 22.35 -10.23 7.87
CA ALA A 24 20.93 -10.09 8.16
C ALA A 24 20.31 -8.88 7.43
N GLU A 25 19.01 -8.97 7.13
CA GLU A 25 18.24 -7.85 6.59
C GLU A 25 18.24 -6.65 7.54
N LEU A 26 18.12 -5.43 6.98
CA LEU A 26 18.15 -4.18 7.74
C LEU A 26 17.14 -4.17 8.90
N LYS A 27 15.91 -4.65 8.67
CA LYS A 27 14.87 -4.73 9.70
C LYS A 27 15.31 -5.59 10.89
N ALA A 28 15.87 -6.78 10.63
CA ALA A 28 16.36 -7.67 11.67
C ALA A 28 17.52 -7.05 12.47
N LYS A 29 18.41 -6.32 11.79
CA LYS A 29 19.48 -5.54 12.45
C LYS A 29 18.89 -4.46 13.37
N LEU A 30 17.94 -3.67 12.87
CA LEU A 30 17.28 -2.60 13.63
C LEU A 30 16.49 -3.15 14.83
N GLU A 31 15.74 -4.25 14.66
CA GLU A 31 15.05 -4.94 15.75
C GLU A 31 16.02 -5.44 16.82
N GLY A 32 17.18 -5.97 16.41
CA GLY A 32 18.26 -6.36 17.30
C GLY A 32 18.78 -5.17 18.11
N ILE A 33 19.04 -4.04 17.46
CA ILE A 33 19.54 -2.81 18.09
C ILE A 33 18.52 -2.25 19.08
N VAL A 34 17.24 -2.09 18.69
CA VAL A 34 16.16 -1.61 19.57
C VAL A 34 15.97 -2.52 20.78
N ARG A 35 16.05 -3.84 20.59
CA ARG A 35 15.96 -4.83 21.68
C ARG A 35 17.14 -4.74 22.65
N LEU A 36 18.36 -4.54 22.14
CA LEU A 36 19.55 -4.32 22.97
C LEU A 36 19.45 -3.01 23.77
N ALA A 37 18.97 -1.94 23.13
CA ALA A 37 18.72 -0.65 23.78
C ALA A 37 17.75 -0.79 24.95
N ALA A 38 16.61 -1.45 24.73
CA ALA A 38 15.59 -1.65 25.75
C ALA A 38 16.08 -2.49 26.93
N ARG A 39 16.79 -3.58 26.66
CA ARG A 39 17.33 -4.45 27.71
C ARG A 39 18.39 -3.76 28.56
N ALA A 40 19.24 -2.94 27.96
CA ALA A 40 20.32 -2.25 28.67
C ALA A 40 19.81 -1.06 29.50
N SER A 41 18.82 -0.33 28.98
CA SER A 41 18.19 0.82 29.66
C SER A 41 17.11 0.44 30.67
N HIS A 42 16.60 -0.80 30.63
CA HIS A 42 15.41 -1.23 31.37
C HIS A 42 14.14 -0.41 31.04
N CYS A 43 14.14 0.29 29.90
CA CYS A 43 12.98 1.01 29.41
C CYS A 43 12.44 0.32 28.15
N ALA A 44 11.16 0.54 27.86
CA ALA A 44 10.61 0.20 26.56
C ALA A 44 11.22 1.14 25.51
N VAL A 45 11.53 0.66 24.31
CA VAL A 45 12.19 1.46 23.27
C VAL A 45 11.44 1.36 21.95
N SER A 46 11.30 2.49 21.27
CA SER A 46 10.67 2.57 19.95
C SER A 46 11.50 3.42 19.00
N LEU A 47 11.72 2.89 17.80
CA LEU A 47 12.18 3.61 16.63
C LEU A 47 10.96 4.20 15.92
N LEU A 48 10.92 5.52 15.82
CA LEU A 48 9.92 6.25 15.04
C LEU A 48 10.59 6.88 13.82
N LEU A 49 9.94 6.77 12.66
CA LEU A 49 10.40 7.40 11.43
C LEU A 49 9.48 8.55 11.04
N ILE A 50 10.08 9.61 10.50
CA ILE A 50 9.35 10.77 9.99
C ILE A 50 8.84 10.45 8.58
N ASP A 51 7.61 10.86 8.28
CA ASP A 51 7.04 10.74 6.94
C ASP A 51 7.74 11.63 5.89
N THR A 52 7.44 11.42 4.61
CA THR A 52 8.06 12.19 3.52
C THR A 52 7.75 13.68 3.57
N ALA A 53 6.62 14.05 4.18
CA ALA A 53 6.21 15.43 4.40
C ALA A 53 6.94 16.11 5.58
N GLY A 54 7.65 15.36 6.42
CA GLY A 54 8.34 15.92 7.59
C GLY A 54 7.43 16.23 8.78
N GLN A 55 6.16 15.82 8.73
CA GLN A 55 5.11 16.28 9.65
C GLN A 55 4.73 15.23 10.69
N LYS A 56 4.90 13.95 10.38
CA LYS A 56 4.33 12.86 11.19
C LYS A 56 5.39 11.82 11.55
N LEU A 57 5.38 11.40 12.81
CA LEU A 57 6.18 10.31 13.35
C LEU A 57 5.30 9.06 13.48
N SER A 58 5.77 7.94 12.90
CA SER A 58 5.11 6.64 13.00
C SER A 58 6.01 5.61 13.66
N HIS A 59 5.42 4.76 14.50
CA HIS A 59 6.12 3.66 15.14
C HIS A 59 6.56 2.63 14.07
N ASN A 60 7.86 2.42 13.93
CA ASN A 60 8.41 1.48 12.95
C ASN A 60 8.84 0.16 13.61
N ILE A 61 9.68 0.25 14.64
CA ILE A 61 10.16 -0.92 15.41
C ILE A 61 10.04 -0.58 16.90
N SER A 62 9.47 -1.48 17.69
CA SER A 62 9.27 -1.25 19.12
C SER A 62 9.58 -2.50 19.93
N PHE A 63 10.10 -2.34 21.13
CA PHE A 63 10.32 -3.40 22.09
C PHE A 63 9.92 -2.97 23.50
N GLY A 64 9.04 -3.74 24.14
CA GLY A 64 8.58 -3.48 25.51
C GLY A 64 7.41 -2.50 25.65
N LEU A 65 6.91 -1.93 24.55
CA LEU A 65 5.72 -1.06 24.56
C LEU A 65 4.43 -1.91 24.49
N PRO A 66 3.39 -1.62 25.29
CA PRO A 66 2.08 -2.25 25.14
C PRO A 66 1.47 -1.95 23.77
N GLN A 67 0.76 -2.92 23.18
CA GLN A 67 0.19 -2.77 21.84
C GLN A 67 -0.75 -1.57 21.71
N PHE A 68 -1.60 -1.30 22.70
CA PHE A 68 -2.48 -0.13 22.67
C PHE A 68 -1.72 1.19 22.62
N TYR A 69 -0.49 1.25 23.17
CA TYR A 69 0.32 2.46 23.19
C TYR A 69 1.17 2.63 21.94
N ILE A 70 1.44 1.54 21.20
CA ILE A 70 2.00 1.59 19.84
C ILE A 70 0.95 2.16 18.87
N HIS A 71 -0.32 1.76 19.04
CA HIS A 71 -1.44 2.18 18.19
C HIS A 71 -2.19 3.41 18.72
N LYS A 72 -1.51 4.28 19.47
CA LYS A 72 -2.12 5.49 20.06
C LYS A 72 -2.49 6.59 19.06
N GLY A 73 -2.14 6.41 17.79
CA GLY A 73 -2.32 7.39 16.73
C GLY A 73 -1.01 7.97 16.24
N VAL A 74 -1.10 8.87 15.27
CA VAL A 74 0.06 9.50 14.63
C VAL A 74 0.59 10.62 15.51
N LEU A 75 1.91 10.67 15.69
CA LEU A 75 2.56 11.73 16.44
C LEU A 75 2.92 12.88 15.50
N SER A 76 2.66 14.12 15.92
CA SER A 76 3.17 15.30 15.25
C SER A 76 4.68 15.40 15.50
N ALA A 77 5.45 15.57 14.43
CA ALA A 77 6.90 15.69 14.53
C ALA A 77 7.30 16.96 15.30
N THR A 78 6.55 18.06 15.16
CA THR A 78 6.83 19.34 15.84
C THR A 78 6.31 19.37 17.27
N ASP A 79 5.20 18.70 17.57
CA ASP A 79 4.52 18.86 18.86
C ASP A 79 4.89 17.76 19.86
N SER A 80 5.31 16.59 19.37
CA SER A 80 5.78 15.51 20.24
C SER A 80 7.29 15.46 20.32
N LEU A 81 7.86 15.98 21.41
CA LEU A 81 9.32 16.11 21.58
C LEU A 81 9.96 16.83 20.37
N GLY A 82 9.40 17.97 19.97
CA GLY A 82 9.77 18.70 18.75
C GLY A 82 11.25 19.11 18.69
N GLU A 83 11.91 19.22 19.83
CA GLU A 83 13.34 19.46 19.95
C GLU A 83 14.17 18.32 19.33
N THR A 84 13.63 17.09 19.28
CA THR A 84 14.27 15.97 18.56
C THR A 84 14.26 16.16 17.05
N VAL A 85 13.29 16.92 16.51
CA VAL A 85 13.33 17.34 15.09
C VAL A 85 14.34 18.47 14.87
N ASN A 86 14.69 19.19 15.93
CA ASN A 86 15.74 20.22 15.95
C ASN A 86 17.11 19.69 16.44
N ILE A 87 17.38 18.40 16.26
CA ILE A 87 18.70 17.76 16.53
C ILE A 87 19.05 17.70 18.03
N GLN A 88 18.08 17.91 18.94
CA GLN A 88 18.33 17.86 20.38
C GLN A 88 17.71 16.64 21.05
N THR A 89 18.53 15.85 21.75
CA THR A 89 18.04 14.79 22.64
C THR A 89 17.25 15.41 23.78
N THR A 90 16.02 14.93 23.99
CA THR A 90 15.08 15.53 24.94
C THR A 90 14.55 14.49 25.91
N ALA A 91 14.57 14.82 27.19
CA ALA A 91 14.09 13.98 28.27
C ALA A 91 12.94 14.66 29.03
N ILE A 92 11.90 13.90 29.29
CA ILE A 92 10.72 14.28 30.06
C ILE A 92 10.65 13.36 31.27
N THR A 93 10.70 13.94 32.46
CA THR A 93 10.64 13.21 33.73
C THR A 93 9.20 12.93 34.17
N ASP A 94 8.25 13.81 33.82
CA ASP A 94 6.82 13.65 34.08
C ASP A 94 6.01 13.69 32.77
N ALA A 95 5.86 12.52 32.15
CA ALA A 95 5.16 12.37 30.88
C ALA A 95 3.65 12.61 30.97
N GLN A 96 3.07 12.64 32.18
CA GLN A 96 1.63 12.78 32.36
C GLN A 96 1.21 14.25 32.32
N ASN A 97 2.10 15.15 32.75
CA ASN A 97 1.82 16.59 32.86
C ASN A 97 2.63 17.46 31.88
N ASP A 98 3.52 16.87 31.08
CA ASP A 98 4.31 17.61 30.09
C ASP A 98 3.54 17.82 28.76
N SER A 99 3.40 19.08 28.36
CA SER A 99 2.70 19.50 27.14
C SER A 99 3.26 18.90 25.83
N ARG A 100 4.51 18.42 25.84
CA ARG A 100 5.18 17.78 24.68
C ARG A 100 4.79 16.30 24.53
N ILE A 101 3.95 15.77 25.43
CA ILE A 101 3.35 14.43 25.31
C ILE A 101 1.94 14.57 24.77
N GLN A 102 1.72 14.14 23.52
CA GLN A 102 0.42 14.27 22.84
C GLN A 102 -0.66 13.31 23.35
N PHE A 103 -0.26 12.18 23.94
CA PHE A 103 -1.18 11.14 24.42
C PHE A 103 -0.93 10.81 25.91
N PRO A 104 -1.04 11.79 26.83
CA PRO A 104 -0.62 11.63 28.21
C PRO A 104 -1.47 10.59 28.97
N GLN A 105 -2.77 10.53 28.68
CA GLN A 105 -3.67 9.52 29.27
C GLN A 105 -3.28 8.09 28.87
N MET A 106 -2.86 7.88 27.63
CA MET A 106 -2.42 6.57 27.16
C MET A 106 -1.03 6.22 27.71
N ALA A 107 -0.16 7.22 27.92
CA ALA A 107 1.14 7.04 28.54
C ALA A 107 0.98 6.59 29.99
N SER A 108 0.09 7.27 30.73
CA SER A 108 -0.32 6.91 32.09
C SER A 108 -0.89 5.49 32.15
N LYS A 109 -1.82 5.13 31.24
CA LYS A 109 -2.38 3.76 31.16
C LYS A 109 -1.32 2.69 30.85
N ALA A 110 -0.29 3.03 30.06
CA ALA A 110 0.84 2.14 29.80
C ALA A 110 1.85 2.08 30.96
N GLY A 111 1.61 2.89 32.00
CA GLY A 111 2.45 3.04 33.16
C GLY A 111 3.75 3.77 32.84
N PHE A 112 3.83 4.57 31.78
CA PHE A 112 5.03 5.34 31.43
C PHE A 112 5.04 6.69 32.13
N SER A 113 6.02 6.88 33.01
CA SER A 113 6.18 8.12 33.78
C SER A 113 7.24 9.04 33.18
N SER A 114 8.28 8.49 32.54
CA SER A 114 9.35 9.30 31.94
C SER A 114 9.66 8.84 30.52
N ILE A 115 9.91 9.78 29.61
CA ILE A 115 10.14 9.55 28.19
C ILE A 115 11.36 10.34 27.73
N MET A 116 12.28 9.70 27.03
CA MET A 116 13.40 10.37 26.36
C MET A 116 13.38 10.07 24.87
N GLY A 117 13.67 11.05 24.03
CA GLY A 117 13.83 10.89 22.59
C GLY A 117 15.20 11.38 22.14
N SER A 118 15.91 10.55 21.37
CA SER A 118 17.15 10.94 20.68
C SER A 118 16.88 11.06 19.18
N PRO A 119 17.34 12.12 18.51
CA PRO A 119 17.21 12.25 17.06
C PRO A 119 18.02 11.18 16.32
N ILE A 120 17.52 10.73 15.18
CA ILE A 120 18.28 9.92 14.23
C ILE A 120 18.57 10.81 13.03
N ILE A 121 19.85 11.06 12.76
CA ILE A 121 20.29 12.09 11.83
C ILE A 121 21.10 11.44 10.71
N GLN A 122 20.72 11.68 9.47
CA GLN A 122 21.44 11.25 8.28
C GLN A 122 21.67 12.46 7.38
N GLN A 123 22.92 12.72 7.00
CA GLN A 123 23.30 13.86 6.14
C GLN A 123 22.69 15.19 6.62
N GLU A 124 22.86 15.51 7.91
CA GLU A 124 22.33 16.73 8.57
C GLU A 124 20.79 16.84 8.64
N LYS A 125 20.06 15.82 8.18
CA LYS A 125 18.59 15.75 8.26
C LYS A 125 18.13 14.76 9.32
N VAL A 126 17.18 15.16 10.16
CA VAL A 126 16.49 14.23 11.07
C VAL A 126 15.56 13.32 10.26
N ILE A 127 15.78 12.01 10.35
CA ILE A 127 14.98 10.99 9.66
C ILE A 127 14.04 10.23 10.62
N GLY A 128 14.23 10.41 11.93
CA GLY A 128 13.46 9.70 12.95
C GLY A 128 13.86 10.05 14.37
N SER A 129 13.26 9.36 15.32
CA SER A 129 13.51 9.49 16.75
C SER A 129 13.58 8.11 17.41
N LEU A 130 14.63 7.86 18.18
CA LEU A 130 14.72 6.70 19.06
C LEU A 130 14.21 7.09 20.45
N ARG A 131 13.05 6.57 20.84
CA ARG A 131 12.38 6.91 22.10
C ARG A 131 12.47 5.80 23.15
N PHE A 132 12.75 6.20 24.38
CA PHE A 132 12.81 5.38 25.57
C PHE A 132 11.63 5.75 26.47
N TYR A 133 10.91 4.75 26.98
CA TYR A 133 9.73 4.90 27.83
C TYR A 133 9.93 4.11 29.11
N CYS A 134 10.06 4.80 30.24
CA CYS A 134 10.37 4.21 31.53
C CYS A 134 9.12 4.24 32.42
N LYS A 135 8.91 3.16 33.20
CA LYS A 135 7.68 3.01 33.98
C LYS A 135 7.67 3.87 35.23
N ASP A 136 8.79 3.90 35.92
CA ASP A 136 8.99 4.74 37.11
C ASP A 136 9.45 6.14 36.70
N PHE A 137 9.27 7.11 37.61
CA PHE A 137 9.90 8.42 37.47
C PHE A 137 11.41 8.23 37.38
N TYR A 138 11.98 8.64 36.26
CA TYR A 138 13.36 8.40 35.92
C TYR A 138 14.01 9.69 35.43
N GLU A 139 14.96 10.19 36.21
CA GLU A 139 15.84 11.28 35.78
C GLU A 139 16.98 10.71 34.93
N PHE A 140 16.93 11.02 33.63
CA PHE A 140 17.95 10.58 32.68
C PHE A 140 19.27 11.29 32.97
N SER A 141 20.29 10.53 33.34
CA SER A 141 21.65 11.04 33.53
C SER A 141 22.32 11.33 32.20
N GLN A 142 23.44 12.07 32.20
CA GLN A 142 24.24 12.28 31.00
C GLN A 142 24.69 10.96 30.34
N GLN A 143 24.89 9.90 31.13
CA GLN A 143 25.23 8.58 30.61
C GLN A 143 24.07 7.93 29.84
N ASP A 144 22.82 8.17 30.25
CA ASP A 144 21.63 7.69 29.53
C ASP A 144 21.46 8.44 28.20
N ILE A 145 21.67 9.76 28.21
CA ILE A 145 21.62 10.61 27.02
C ILE A 145 22.68 10.15 26.02
N ASN A 146 23.94 10.05 26.45
CA ASN A 146 25.04 9.57 25.60
C ASN A 146 24.77 8.16 25.05
N PHE A 147 24.16 7.29 25.85
CA PHE A 147 23.79 5.95 25.39
C PHE A 147 22.71 5.99 24.31
N ALA A 148 21.64 6.76 24.50
CA ALA A 148 20.58 6.92 23.53
C ALA A 148 21.08 7.50 22.19
N GLU A 149 21.95 8.52 22.25
CA GLU A 149 22.58 9.13 21.08
C GLU A 149 23.45 8.14 20.32
N ASN A 150 24.29 7.38 21.03
CA ASN A 150 25.12 6.34 20.40
C ASN A 150 24.25 5.26 19.72
N MET A 151 23.15 4.85 20.35
CA MET A 151 22.24 3.88 19.74
C MET A 151 21.53 4.46 18.51
N ALA A 152 21.15 5.74 18.54
CA ALA A 152 20.57 6.45 17.39
C ALA A 152 21.58 6.59 16.23
N HIS A 153 22.85 6.87 16.52
CA HIS A 153 23.92 6.89 15.51
C HIS A 153 24.14 5.51 14.87
N ILE A 154 24.13 4.44 15.66
CA ILE A 154 24.26 3.07 15.12
C ILE A 154 23.07 2.73 14.21
N ILE A 155 21.85 3.15 14.57
CA ILE A 155 20.66 3.01 13.72
C ILE A 155 20.86 3.80 12.41
N SER A 156 21.37 5.03 12.48
CA SER A 156 21.68 5.82 11.28
C SER A 156 22.72 5.13 10.38
N LEU A 157 23.76 4.52 10.96
CA LEU A 157 24.76 3.76 10.21
C LEU A 157 24.13 2.53 9.54
N ALA A 158 23.19 1.86 10.20
CA ALA A 158 22.44 0.74 9.62
C ALA A 158 21.75 1.15 8.31
N PHE A 159 21.13 2.33 8.29
CA PHE A 159 20.51 2.91 7.10
C PHE A 159 21.52 3.28 6.00
N PHE A 160 22.80 3.48 6.34
CA PHE A 160 23.86 3.86 5.39
C PHE A 160 24.62 2.65 4.80
N THR A 161 24.81 1.57 5.56
CA THR A 161 25.67 0.41 5.21
C THR A 161 25.13 -0.55 4.12
N LEU A 162 24.14 -0.15 3.32
CA LEU A 162 23.73 -0.92 2.14
C LEU A 162 24.75 -0.69 0.99
N PRO A 163 25.06 -1.71 0.16
CA PRO A 163 26.10 -1.59 -0.84
C PRO A 163 25.76 -0.48 -1.84
N VAL A 164 26.64 0.52 -1.88
CA VAL A 164 26.81 1.42 -3.02
C VAL A 164 27.25 0.54 -4.18
N ASN A 165 26.37 0.32 -5.16
CA ASN A 165 26.83 -0.03 -6.50
C ASN A 165 27.63 1.17 -7.01
N THR A 166 28.95 1.10 -6.86
CA THR A 166 29.89 2.05 -7.47
C THR A 166 29.96 1.77 -8.96
N ALA A 167 29.05 2.37 -9.73
CA ALA A 167 29.29 2.75 -11.12
C ALA A 167 28.25 3.81 -11.54
N SER A 168 28.77 4.90 -12.09
CA SER A 168 28.09 6.07 -12.69
C SER A 168 27.36 7.04 -11.74
N SER A 169 27.95 8.22 -11.67
CA SER A 169 27.40 9.48 -11.18
C SER A 169 26.14 9.89 -11.97
N ASP A 170 25.00 9.97 -11.31
CA ASP A 170 24.24 11.21 -11.14
C ASP A 170 22.83 10.91 -10.58
N LYS A 171 22.43 11.72 -9.59
CA LYS A 171 21.12 11.78 -8.90
C LYS A 171 20.69 10.52 -8.13
N ILE A 172 21.00 10.54 -6.84
CA ILE A 172 20.43 9.64 -5.83
C ILE A 172 18.94 9.99 -5.65
N THR A 173 18.06 9.17 -6.21
CA THR A 173 16.61 9.23 -5.98
C THR A 173 16.29 8.50 -4.65
N PRO A 174 15.44 9.06 -3.76
CA PRO A 174 14.99 8.32 -2.58
C PRO A 174 14.23 7.05 -2.99
N MET A 175 14.53 5.91 -2.34
CA MET A 175 13.79 4.66 -2.53
C MET A 175 12.28 4.86 -2.23
N PRO A 176 11.36 4.29 -3.03
CA PRO A 176 9.93 4.31 -2.73
C PRO A 176 9.61 3.44 -1.49
N ILE A 177 8.68 3.92 -0.66
CA ILE A 177 8.20 3.27 0.57
C ILE A 177 7.50 1.91 0.32
N SER A 178 7.20 1.57 -0.94
CA SER A 178 6.52 0.33 -1.33
C SER A 178 7.27 -0.94 -0.93
N ASP A 179 8.60 -0.89 -0.89
CA ASP A 179 9.42 -2.08 -0.63
C ASP A 179 9.58 -2.41 0.86
N LEU A 180 9.02 -1.58 1.76
CA LEU A 180 8.99 -1.83 3.22
C LEU A 180 7.79 -2.68 3.67
N LYS A 181 6.79 -2.90 2.81
CA LYS A 181 5.53 -3.57 3.21
C LYS A 181 5.56 -5.10 3.14
N THR A 182 6.53 -5.71 2.45
CA THR A 182 6.51 -7.15 2.11
C THR A 182 7.27 -8.07 3.10
N ALA A 183 7.46 -7.67 4.36
CA ALA A 183 8.27 -8.44 5.32
C ALA A 183 7.57 -8.68 6.68
N LYS A 184 6.35 -9.23 6.65
CA LYS A 184 5.76 -9.98 7.76
C LYS A 184 5.73 -11.45 7.37
N ASN A 185 6.58 -12.29 7.96
CA ASN A 185 6.32 -13.74 7.99
C ASN A 185 5.20 -13.99 9.00
N ILE A 186 3.97 -13.59 8.66
CA ILE A 186 2.77 -14.08 9.33
C ILE A 186 2.55 -15.50 8.83
N THR A 187 2.64 -16.47 9.74
CA THR A 187 2.20 -17.83 9.47
C THR A 187 0.70 -17.89 9.76
N PHE A 188 -0.09 -17.77 8.70
CA PHE A 188 -1.53 -17.91 8.79
C PHE A 188 -1.90 -19.37 9.06
N ALA A 189 -2.87 -19.59 9.95
CA ALA A 189 -3.37 -20.92 10.29
C ALA A 189 -4.14 -21.55 9.13
N HIS A 190 -4.75 -20.73 8.27
CA HIS A 190 -5.53 -21.20 7.12
C HIS A 190 -5.35 -20.33 5.87
N GLN A 191 -5.48 -20.96 4.68
CA GLN A 191 -5.37 -20.30 3.37
C GLN A 191 -6.33 -19.10 3.20
N SER A 192 -7.52 -19.16 3.80
CA SER A 192 -8.48 -18.06 3.75
C SER A 192 -8.02 -16.81 4.49
N GLU A 193 -7.19 -16.94 5.52
CA GLU A 193 -6.65 -15.80 6.25
C GLU A 193 -5.55 -15.12 5.41
N ILE A 194 -4.70 -15.91 4.71
CA ILE A 194 -3.69 -15.40 3.77
C ILE A 194 -4.35 -14.53 2.70
N GLU A 195 -5.40 -15.06 2.08
CA GLU A 195 -6.10 -14.39 1.00
C GLU A 195 -6.85 -13.13 1.48
N PHE A 196 -7.39 -13.13 2.71
CA PHE A 196 -8.07 -11.96 3.29
C PHE A 196 -7.08 -10.86 3.66
N ALA A 197 -5.92 -11.22 4.22
CA ALA A 197 -4.83 -10.29 4.48
C ALA A 197 -4.38 -9.58 3.19
N ARG A 198 -4.16 -10.34 2.09
CA ARG A 198 -3.81 -9.77 0.79
C ARG A 198 -4.87 -8.81 0.26
N LEU A 199 -6.16 -9.09 0.48
CA LEU A 199 -7.24 -8.20 0.09
C LEU A 199 -7.21 -6.87 0.88
N LEU A 200 -7.00 -6.96 2.19
CA LEU A 200 -6.90 -5.77 3.04
C LEU A 200 -5.68 -4.92 2.64
N ASP A 201 -4.55 -5.56 2.35
CA ASP A 201 -3.36 -4.91 1.79
C ASP A 201 -3.64 -4.23 0.45
N PHE A 202 -4.34 -4.91 -0.46
CA PHE A 202 -4.73 -4.36 -1.76
C PHE A 202 -5.57 -3.08 -1.64
N TYR A 203 -6.54 -3.06 -0.73
CA TYR A 203 -7.35 -1.87 -0.43
C TYR A 203 -6.64 -0.85 0.46
N ASN A 204 -5.40 -1.12 0.86
CA ASN A 204 -4.65 -0.32 1.83
C ASN A 204 -5.46 -0.08 3.13
N ILE A 205 -6.27 -1.07 3.52
CA ILE A 205 -6.99 -1.10 4.78
C ILE A 205 -6.01 -1.63 5.82
N GLU A 206 -5.77 -0.87 6.88
CA GLU A 206 -4.89 -1.32 7.96
C GLU A 206 -5.50 -2.54 8.67
N TRP A 207 -4.66 -3.54 8.98
CA TRP A 207 -5.10 -4.75 9.66
C TRP A 207 -4.03 -5.35 10.58
N ILE A 208 -4.51 -6.08 11.58
CA ILE A 208 -3.71 -6.82 12.55
C ILE A 208 -4.24 -8.26 12.58
N TYR A 209 -3.37 -9.25 12.39
CA TYR A 209 -3.72 -10.68 12.50
C TYR A 209 -3.61 -11.15 13.95
N GLU A 210 -4.59 -11.93 14.41
CA GLU A 210 -4.73 -12.42 15.79
C GLU A 210 -4.43 -11.34 16.85
N PRO A 211 -5.13 -10.20 16.83
CA PRO A 211 -4.80 -8.98 17.57
C PRO A 211 -4.76 -9.17 19.10
N ARG A 212 -5.65 -10.01 19.65
CA ARG A 212 -5.71 -10.42 21.06
C ARG A 212 -6.72 -11.53 21.27
N SER A 213 -6.53 -12.31 22.33
CA SER A 213 -7.51 -13.30 22.82
C SER A 213 -8.42 -12.71 23.89
N PHE A 214 -9.67 -13.13 23.88
CA PHE A 214 -10.70 -12.79 24.85
C PHE A 214 -11.04 -14.01 25.70
N PRO A 215 -10.86 -13.95 27.03
CA PRO A 215 -11.40 -14.95 27.95
C PRO A 215 -12.92 -15.01 27.85
N LEU A 216 -13.48 -16.21 27.68
CA LEU A 216 -14.92 -16.46 27.59
C LEU A 216 -15.48 -17.24 28.78
N SER A 217 -14.66 -18.11 29.40
CA SER A 217 -15.07 -18.97 30.51
C SER A 217 -13.93 -19.11 31.53
N TRP A 218 -14.29 -19.30 32.81
CA TRP A 218 -13.36 -19.42 33.93
C TRP A 218 -13.76 -20.57 34.87
N GLU A 219 -12.76 -21.24 35.45
CA GLU A 219 -12.90 -22.11 36.63
C GLU A 219 -12.07 -21.51 37.77
N GLY A 220 -12.75 -20.88 38.73
CA GLY A 220 -12.10 -20.05 39.74
C GLY A 220 -11.39 -18.86 39.09
N GLU A 221 -10.10 -18.68 39.36
CA GLU A 221 -9.28 -17.61 38.74
C GLU A 221 -8.65 -18.03 37.39
N ARG A 222 -8.83 -19.29 36.97
CA ARG A 222 -8.20 -19.82 35.76
C ARG A 222 -9.13 -19.70 34.55
N VAL A 223 -8.64 -19.08 33.48
CA VAL A 223 -9.35 -19.04 32.18
C VAL A 223 -9.38 -20.45 31.58
N THR A 224 -10.58 -20.96 31.27
CA THR A 224 -10.80 -22.28 30.66
C THR A 224 -11.10 -22.20 29.17
N GLU A 225 -11.63 -21.08 28.70
CA GLU A 225 -11.96 -20.88 27.30
C GLU A 225 -11.57 -19.48 26.82
N MET A 226 -10.96 -19.41 25.64
CA MET A 226 -10.62 -18.15 24.98
C MET A 226 -11.15 -18.14 23.54
N PHE A 227 -11.28 -16.91 23.03
CA PHE A 227 -11.59 -16.61 21.64
C PHE A 227 -10.63 -15.57 21.09
N THR A 228 -9.92 -15.89 20.03
CA THR A 228 -9.03 -14.97 19.33
C THR A 228 -9.65 -14.68 17.96
N PRO A 229 -10.07 -13.45 17.67
CA PRO A 229 -10.53 -13.09 16.34
C PRO A 229 -9.37 -13.18 15.34
N ASP A 230 -9.65 -13.61 14.12
CA ASP A 230 -8.62 -13.75 13.08
C ASP A 230 -7.97 -12.39 12.71
N PHE A 231 -8.75 -11.31 12.62
CA PHE A 231 -8.25 -9.97 12.26
C PHE A 231 -8.85 -8.84 13.10
N TYR A 232 -8.15 -7.71 13.16
CA TYR A 232 -8.68 -6.42 13.60
C TYR A 232 -8.34 -5.33 12.58
N LEU A 233 -9.33 -4.50 12.27
CA LEU A 233 -9.24 -3.37 11.36
C LEU A 233 -9.25 -2.07 12.17
N PRO A 234 -8.08 -1.45 12.46
CA PRO A 234 -8.00 -0.32 13.38
C PRO A 234 -8.80 0.89 12.92
N GLY A 235 -8.79 1.19 11.61
CA GLY A 235 -9.53 2.32 11.05
C GLY A 235 -11.05 2.22 11.19
N LEU A 236 -11.59 1.02 11.45
CA LEU A 236 -13.02 0.77 11.63
C LEU A 236 -13.37 0.36 13.07
N ASP A 237 -12.36 0.21 13.94
CA ASP A 237 -12.45 -0.38 15.27
C ASP A 237 -13.29 -1.68 15.27
N MET A 238 -12.91 -2.62 14.39
CA MET A 238 -13.70 -3.82 14.11
C MET A 238 -12.84 -5.08 14.11
N TYR A 239 -13.28 -6.11 14.84
CA TYR A 239 -12.73 -7.45 14.78
C TYR A 239 -13.44 -8.27 13.70
N ILE A 240 -12.68 -9.09 12.99
CA ILE A 240 -13.19 -10.00 11.96
C ILE A 240 -12.81 -11.42 12.34
N GLU A 241 -13.81 -12.30 12.30
CA GLU A 241 -13.64 -13.74 12.42
C GLU A 241 -14.04 -14.39 11.08
N LEU A 242 -13.16 -15.18 10.49
CA LEU A 242 -13.42 -15.95 9.28
C LEU A 242 -13.99 -17.32 9.65
N THR A 243 -15.01 -17.79 8.91
CA THR A 243 -15.59 -19.12 9.13
C THR A 243 -15.77 -19.93 7.86
N THR A 244 -15.62 -21.25 8.00
CA THR A 244 -15.78 -22.23 6.92
C THR A 244 -17.16 -22.89 6.98
N LEU A 245 -17.60 -23.53 5.88
CA LEU A 245 -18.94 -24.11 5.74
C LEU A 245 -19.17 -25.44 6.48
N LYS A 246 -18.20 -26.00 7.21
CA LYS A 246 -18.41 -27.24 7.97
C LYS A 246 -19.32 -26.97 9.16
N GLN A 247 -20.58 -27.43 9.07
CA GLN A 247 -21.65 -27.19 10.05
C GLN A 247 -21.23 -27.45 11.52
N SER A 248 -20.39 -28.47 11.78
CA SER A 248 -19.91 -28.78 13.14
C SER A 248 -18.98 -27.72 13.75
N LEU A 249 -18.23 -26.97 12.92
CA LEU A 249 -17.33 -25.91 13.37
C LEU A 249 -18.05 -24.56 13.50
N VAL A 250 -19.18 -24.38 12.80
CA VAL A 250 -20.00 -23.16 12.83
C VAL A 250 -20.73 -23.02 14.16
N THR A 251 -21.28 -24.11 14.72
CA THR A 251 -22.04 -24.07 15.97
C THR A 251 -21.19 -23.61 17.15
N THR A 252 -19.98 -24.15 17.29
CA THR A 252 -19.04 -23.77 18.35
C THR A 252 -18.52 -22.34 18.17
N LYS A 253 -18.21 -21.90 16.93
CA LYS A 253 -17.82 -20.50 16.67
C LYS A 253 -18.96 -19.52 16.97
N ASN A 254 -20.19 -19.84 16.59
CA ASN A 254 -21.35 -19.00 16.90
C ASN A 254 -21.61 -18.91 18.40
N HIS A 255 -21.42 -20.00 19.14
CA HIS A 255 -21.51 -20.00 20.60
C HIS A 255 -20.47 -19.07 21.23
N LYS A 256 -19.20 -19.17 20.82
CA LYS A 256 -18.13 -18.30 21.31
C LYS A 256 -18.35 -16.82 20.95
N LEU A 257 -18.85 -16.53 19.75
CA LEU A 257 -19.19 -15.17 19.33
C LEU A 257 -20.35 -14.59 20.12
N LYS A 258 -21.35 -15.42 20.47
CA LYS A 258 -22.46 -15.01 21.33
C LYS A 258 -21.95 -14.66 22.73
N LEU A 259 -21.15 -15.54 23.34
CA LEU A 259 -20.52 -15.28 24.64
C LEU A 259 -19.63 -14.04 24.61
N LEU A 260 -18.86 -13.83 23.55
CA LEU A 260 -18.02 -12.65 23.41
C LEU A 260 -18.85 -11.37 23.35
N ARG A 261 -19.97 -11.37 22.63
CA ARG A 261 -20.88 -10.21 22.57
C ARG A 261 -21.58 -9.94 23.90
N GLU A 262 -21.86 -10.99 24.68
CA GLU A 262 -22.46 -10.86 26.01
C GLU A 262 -21.45 -10.32 27.04
N LEU A 263 -20.20 -10.83 27.02
CA LEU A 263 -19.15 -10.43 27.97
C LEU A 263 -18.46 -9.12 27.60
N TYR A 264 -18.43 -8.77 26.31
CA TYR A 264 -17.74 -7.60 25.77
C TYR A 264 -18.64 -6.83 24.78
N PRO A 265 -19.70 -6.17 25.26
CA PRO A 265 -20.70 -5.53 24.41
C PRO A 265 -20.15 -4.37 23.57
N ASP A 266 -19.08 -3.71 24.03
CA ASP A 266 -18.45 -2.59 23.33
C ASP A 266 -17.61 -3.03 22.13
N ILE A 267 -17.40 -4.34 21.95
CA ILE A 267 -16.56 -4.89 20.89
C ILE A 267 -17.39 -5.11 19.62
N LYS A 268 -17.01 -4.40 18.56
CA LYS A 268 -17.56 -4.64 17.22
C LYS A 268 -16.88 -5.83 16.60
N ILE A 269 -17.60 -6.94 16.48
CA ILE A 269 -17.11 -8.16 15.82
C ILE A 269 -18.06 -8.65 14.73
N SER A 270 -17.48 -8.88 13.54
CA SER A 270 -18.18 -9.43 12.38
C SER A 270 -17.70 -10.84 12.07
N LEU A 271 -18.65 -11.73 11.79
CA LEU A 271 -18.38 -13.08 11.30
C LEU A 271 -18.51 -13.08 9.77
N LEU A 272 -17.45 -13.44 9.08
CA LEU A 272 -17.39 -13.49 7.62
C LEU A 272 -17.41 -14.95 7.15
N TYR A 273 -18.52 -15.34 6.52
CA TYR A 273 -18.65 -16.68 5.93
C TYR A 273 -17.81 -16.78 4.66
N LYS A 274 -17.20 -17.96 4.42
CA LYS A 274 -16.40 -18.24 3.22
C LYS A 274 -17.09 -17.84 1.90
N ASN A 275 -18.42 -17.95 1.80
CA ASN A 275 -19.16 -17.55 0.59
C ASN A 275 -19.30 -16.02 0.45
N ASP A 276 -19.49 -15.30 1.55
CA ASP A 276 -19.54 -13.82 1.54
C ASP A 276 -18.14 -13.24 1.28
N TYR A 277 -17.13 -13.89 1.85
CA TYR A 277 -15.73 -13.64 1.62
C TYR A 277 -15.32 -13.88 0.16
N ALA A 278 -15.67 -15.04 -0.42
CA ALA A 278 -15.42 -15.34 -1.83
C ALA A 278 -16.15 -14.36 -2.76
N ARG A 279 -17.37 -13.93 -2.40
CA ARG A 279 -18.13 -12.93 -3.14
C ARG A 279 -17.48 -11.54 -3.09
N LEU A 280 -16.95 -11.13 -1.93
CA LEU A 280 -16.24 -9.87 -1.73
C LEU A 280 -14.90 -9.87 -2.49
N LEU A 281 -14.13 -10.95 -2.35
CA LEU A 281 -12.88 -11.20 -3.07
C LEU A 281 -13.06 -11.17 -4.59
N SER A 282 -14.10 -11.84 -5.09
CA SER A 282 -14.41 -11.92 -6.51
C SER A 282 -14.88 -10.59 -7.10
N LYS A 283 -15.63 -9.79 -6.33
CA LYS A 283 -15.95 -8.39 -6.69
C LYS A 283 -14.70 -7.53 -6.89
N TYR A 284 -13.57 -7.92 -6.30
CA TYR A 284 -12.36 -7.13 -6.21
C TYR A 284 -11.11 -7.80 -6.82
N GLY A 285 -11.27 -8.95 -7.48
CA GLY A 285 -10.21 -9.59 -8.28
C GLY A 285 -9.13 -10.29 -7.48
N CYS A 286 -9.37 -10.57 -6.20
CA CYS A 286 -8.45 -11.31 -5.33
C CYS A 286 -9.01 -12.72 -5.04
N GLY A 287 -8.17 -13.75 -4.86
CA GLY A 287 -8.58 -15.15 -4.61
C GLY A 287 -8.21 -16.11 -5.74
N PRO A 288 -8.47 -17.43 -5.65
CA PRO A 288 -8.16 -18.38 -6.72
C PRO A 288 -8.92 -17.98 -8.00
N LEU A 289 -8.19 -17.35 -8.92
CA LEU A 289 -8.68 -16.74 -10.16
C LEU A 289 -9.31 -17.75 -11.15
N ALA A 290 -9.41 -19.02 -10.76
CA ALA A 290 -9.92 -20.08 -11.61
C ALA A 290 -11.41 -20.40 -11.42
N GLN A 291 -12.08 -19.99 -10.31
CA GLN A 291 -13.44 -20.50 -10.02
C GLN A 291 -14.43 -19.54 -9.34
N THR A 292 -14.06 -18.31 -9.01
CA THR A 292 -14.95 -17.45 -8.20
C THR A 292 -15.81 -16.56 -9.08
N ARG A 293 -17.05 -16.98 -9.34
CA ARG A 293 -18.10 -16.17 -9.99
C ARG A 293 -18.33 -14.89 -9.19
N ALA A 294 -17.89 -13.73 -9.70
CA ALA A 294 -18.42 -12.46 -9.20
C ALA A 294 -19.84 -12.38 -9.74
N HIS A 295 -20.76 -11.67 -9.09
CA HIS A 295 -22.08 -11.49 -9.70
C HIS A 295 -21.89 -10.81 -11.06
N GLY A 296 -22.13 -11.54 -12.15
CA GLY A 296 -21.90 -11.09 -13.52
C GLY A 296 -20.48 -11.25 -14.08
N ILE A 297 -19.49 -11.83 -13.37
CA ILE A 297 -18.13 -12.11 -13.89
C ILE A 297 -17.81 -13.60 -13.81
N ASP A 298 -17.48 -14.21 -14.95
CA ASP A 298 -17.13 -15.63 -15.09
C ASP A 298 -15.66 -15.91 -14.78
N ARG A 299 -14.74 -15.07 -15.30
CA ARG A 299 -13.29 -15.26 -15.17
C ARG A 299 -12.56 -13.93 -15.12
N VAL A 300 -11.60 -13.76 -14.21
CA VAL A 300 -10.68 -12.62 -14.22
C VAL A 300 -9.53 -12.92 -15.18
N LEU A 301 -9.22 -12.01 -16.10
CA LEU A 301 -8.18 -12.17 -17.12
C LEU A 301 -6.88 -11.46 -16.74
N TYR A 302 -6.97 -10.22 -16.26
CA TYR A 302 -5.84 -9.45 -15.74
C TYR A 302 -6.22 -8.86 -14.39
N THR A 303 -5.43 -9.14 -13.36
CA THR A 303 -5.66 -8.62 -12.03
C THR A 303 -5.28 -7.15 -11.94
N ALA A 304 -5.72 -6.47 -10.88
CA ALA A 304 -5.31 -5.10 -10.61
C ALA A 304 -3.77 -4.95 -10.48
N GLN A 305 -3.09 -5.96 -9.93
CA GLN A 305 -1.64 -5.97 -9.83
C GLN A 305 -0.98 -6.09 -11.21
N ASP A 306 -1.44 -7.03 -12.05
CA ASP A 306 -0.92 -7.20 -13.42
C ASP A 306 -1.03 -5.88 -14.20
N ILE A 307 -2.17 -5.21 -14.08
CA ILE A 307 -2.44 -3.92 -14.72
C ILE A 307 -1.49 -2.84 -14.20
N ALA A 308 -1.35 -2.71 -12.87
CA ALA A 308 -0.48 -1.69 -12.28
C ALA A 308 0.99 -1.86 -12.71
N GLU A 309 1.51 -3.10 -12.68
CA GLU A 309 2.88 -3.42 -13.13
C GLU A 309 3.06 -3.11 -14.62
N ARG A 310 2.07 -3.43 -15.45
CA ARG A 310 2.15 -3.15 -16.89
C ARG A 310 2.11 -1.66 -17.19
N VAL A 311 1.21 -0.91 -16.54
CA VAL A 311 1.12 0.55 -16.69
C VAL A 311 2.43 1.23 -16.29
N ALA A 312 3.06 0.77 -15.20
CA ALA A 312 4.37 1.26 -14.78
C ALA A 312 5.45 1.04 -15.84
N SER A 313 5.45 -0.15 -16.46
CA SER A 313 6.37 -0.47 -17.56
C SER A 313 6.15 0.42 -18.78
N LEU A 314 4.90 0.67 -19.17
CA LEU A 314 4.57 1.56 -20.28
C LEU A 314 4.98 3.00 -20.00
N ALA A 315 4.70 3.51 -18.80
CA ALA A 315 5.04 4.87 -18.41
C ALA A 315 6.55 5.12 -18.47
N ARG A 316 7.37 4.13 -18.07
CA ARG A 316 8.83 4.18 -18.19
C ARG A 316 9.26 4.27 -19.66
N GLN A 317 8.75 3.38 -20.51
CA GLN A 317 9.05 3.39 -21.95
C GLN A 317 8.68 4.72 -22.61
N ILE A 318 7.52 5.28 -22.26
CA ILE A 318 7.08 6.60 -22.75
C ILE A 318 8.02 7.69 -22.25
N SER A 319 8.42 7.67 -20.97
CA SER A 319 9.32 8.68 -20.41
C SER A 319 10.69 8.66 -21.09
N ASP A 320 11.22 7.47 -21.37
CA ASP A 320 12.51 7.28 -22.06
C ASP A 320 12.47 7.75 -23.52
N ASP A 321 11.31 7.64 -24.17
CA ASP A 321 11.11 8.08 -25.56
C ASP A 321 10.91 9.60 -25.71
N TYR A 322 10.64 10.32 -24.62
CA TYR A 322 10.39 11.77 -24.60
C TYR A 322 11.22 12.52 -23.54
N PRO A 323 12.55 12.35 -23.47
CA PRO A 323 13.37 12.82 -22.34
C PRO A 323 13.35 14.34 -22.13
N ASP A 324 13.28 15.12 -23.22
CA ASP A 324 13.29 16.59 -23.21
C ASP A 324 12.00 17.19 -23.82
N ASN A 325 11.03 16.35 -24.15
CA ASN A 325 9.82 16.75 -24.85
C ASN A 325 8.62 16.81 -23.91
N ARG A 326 7.62 17.62 -24.27
CA ARG A 326 6.33 17.72 -23.57
C ARG A 326 5.22 17.17 -24.47
N PRO A 327 5.01 15.85 -24.53
CA PRO A 327 3.99 15.27 -25.40
C PRO A 327 2.58 15.66 -24.94
N ILE A 328 1.64 15.69 -25.89
CA ILE A 328 0.21 15.82 -25.62
C ILE A 328 -0.39 14.41 -25.60
N LEU A 329 -0.90 14.00 -24.45
CA LEU A 329 -1.62 12.75 -24.30
C LEU A 329 -3.08 12.98 -24.61
N ILE A 330 -3.57 12.36 -25.68
CA ILE A 330 -4.94 12.50 -26.14
C ILE A 330 -5.69 11.22 -25.83
N GLY A 331 -6.71 11.32 -24.98
CA GLY A 331 -7.56 10.19 -24.61
C GLY A 331 -8.89 10.17 -25.36
N VAL A 332 -9.34 8.99 -25.79
CA VAL A 332 -10.58 8.87 -26.57
C VAL A 332 -11.70 8.27 -25.73
N GLN A 333 -12.71 9.08 -25.42
CA GLN A 333 -13.78 8.68 -24.52
C GLN A 333 -14.55 7.42 -24.98
N ARG A 334 -14.93 6.52 -24.06
CA ARG A 334 -14.99 6.69 -22.58
C ARG A 334 -14.14 5.73 -21.74
N GLY A 335 -13.81 4.53 -22.20
CA GLY A 335 -13.24 3.50 -21.31
C GLY A 335 -11.76 3.70 -20.93
N PHE A 336 -11.04 4.57 -21.66
CA PHE A 336 -9.61 4.85 -21.43
C PHE A 336 -9.31 5.59 -20.10
N ILE A 337 -10.32 6.15 -19.41
CA ILE A 337 -10.10 7.10 -18.29
C ILE A 337 -9.26 6.49 -17.16
N CYS A 338 -9.58 5.27 -16.72
CA CYS A 338 -8.82 4.59 -15.66
C CYS A 338 -7.37 4.36 -16.09
N PHE A 339 -7.18 3.84 -17.30
CA PHE A 339 -5.86 3.60 -17.86
C PHE A 339 -5.01 4.87 -17.98
N MET A 340 -5.58 5.93 -18.57
CA MET A 340 -4.89 7.22 -18.72
C MET A 340 -4.54 7.81 -17.36
N ALA A 341 -5.46 7.80 -16.39
CA ALA A 341 -5.22 8.35 -15.07
C ALA A 341 -4.06 7.65 -14.34
N ASP A 342 -3.95 6.33 -14.47
CA ASP A 342 -2.86 5.57 -13.85
C ASP A 342 -1.55 5.69 -14.62
N LEU A 343 -1.61 5.88 -15.94
CA LEU A 343 -0.45 6.10 -16.80
C LEU A 343 0.21 7.47 -16.52
N ILE A 344 -0.58 8.56 -16.52
CA ILE A 344 -0.05 9.92 -16.34
C ILE A 344 0.61 10.13 -14.97
N ARG A 345 0.17 9.43 -13.92
CA ARG A 345 0.78 9.53 -12.57
C ARG A 345 2.18 8.92 -12.52
N GLN A 346 2.53 8.08 -13.50
CA GLN A 346 3.80 7.34 -13.53
C GLN A 346 4.77 7.83 -14.60
N ILE A 347 4.31 8.66 -15.55
CA ILE A 347 5.20 9.30 -16.54
C ILE A 347 6.06 10.34 -15.82
N ALA A 348 7.38 10.29 -16.05
CA ALA A 348 8.35 11.11 -15.35
C ALA A 348 8.63 12.46 -16.04
N VAL A 349 8.19 12.63 -17.28
CA VAL A 349 8.40 13.84 -18.09
C VAL A 349 7.17 14.75 -18.07
N PRO A 350 7.34 16.08 -18.19
CA PRO A 350 6.20 16.99 -18.27
C PRO A 350 5.31 16.65 -19.48
N LEU A 351 4.00 16.72 -19.32
CA LEU A 351 3.05 16.43 -20.39
C LEU A 351 1.82 17.34 -20.34
N ASP A 352 1.11 17.44 -21.46
CA ASP A 352 -0.23 18.03 -21.56
C ASP A 352 -1.27 16.92 -21.78
N ILE A 353 -2.53 17.18 -21.42
CA ILE A 353 -3.63 16.21 -21.55
C ILE A 353 -4.78 16.86 -22.31
N ASP A 354 -5.34 16.12 -23.26
CA ASP A 354 -6.58 16.48 -23.95
C ASP A 354 -7.46 15.25 -24.21
N PHE A 355 -8.70 15.48 -24.63
CA PHE A 355 -9.69 14.42 -24.83
C PHE A 355 -10.49 14.62 -26.11
N MET A 356 -10.72 13.52 -26.81
CA MET A 356 -11.65 13.45 -27.93
C MET A 356 -12.86 12.59 -27.57
N THR A 357 -13.98 12.84 -28.22
CA THR A 357 -15.17 11.97 -28.14
C THR A 357 -15.59 11.57 -29.55
N ILE A 358 -15.87 10.28 -29.71
CA ILE A 358 -16.40 9.72 -30.94
C ILE A 358 -17.80 9.16 -30.73
N SER A 359 -18.58 9.12 -31.80
CA SER A 359 -19.87 8.44 -31.87
C SER A 359 -19.88 7.47 -33.03
N TYR A 360 -20.57 6.35 -32.85
CA TYR A 360 -20.81 5.35 -33.89
C TYR A 360 -22.25 5.49 -34.39
N TYR A 361 -22.43 5.70 -35.70
CA TYR A 361 -23.75 5.70 -36.32
C TYR A 361 -24.08 4.30 -36.87
N SER A 362 -25.16 3.69 -36.39
CA SER A 362 -25.71 2.46 -36.95
C SER A 362 -26.70 2.79 -38.08
N GLY A 363 -26.17 3.14 -39.25
CA GLY A 363 -26.91 3.18 -40.52
C GLY A 363 -26.48 2.00 -41.40
N SER A 364 -27.42 1.41 -42.14
CA SER A 364 -27.26 0.17 -42.91
C SER A 364 -25.88 0.01 -43.59
N ASN A 365 -25.15 -1.02 -43.15
CA ASN A 365 -23.93 -1.64 -43.71
C ASN A 365 -22.56 -0.96 -43.53
N THR A 366 -22.43 0.19 -42.88
CA THR A 366 -21.11 0.68 -42.40
C THR A 366 -21.26 1.49 -41.11
N SER A 367 -20.62 1.05 -40.02
CA SER A 367 -20.49 1.85 -38.80
C SER A 367 -19.53 3.00 -39.07
N MET A 368 -20.05 4.13 -39.54
CA MET A 368 -19.26 5.35 -39.69
C MET A 368 -18.95 5.95 -38.32
N VAL A 369 -17.66 6.09 -38.02
CA VAL A 369 -17.13 6.78 -36.84
C VAL A 369 -17.14 8.28 -37.10
N ARG A 370 -17.63 9.07 -36.15
CA ARG A 370 -17.61 10.54 -36.22
C ARG A 370 -17.08 11.12 -34.92
N ILE A 371 -16.16 12.09 -35.01
CA ILE A 371 -15.73 12.91 -33.87
C ILE A 371 -16.87 13.86 -33.49
N THR A 372 -17.34 13.76 -32.24
CA THR A 372 -18.38 14.62 -31.66
C THR A 372 -17.79 15.73 -30.80
N LYS A 373 -16.63 15.50 -30.18
CA LYS A 373 -15.80 16.51 -29.55
C LYS A 373 -14.37 16.33 -30.05
N ASP A 374 -13.81 17.38 -30.65
CA ASP A 374 -12.40 17.44 -31.04
C ASP A 374 -11.54 17.95 -29.87
N MET A 375 -10.21 17.85 -30.00
CA MET A 375 -9.25 18.37 -29.03
C MET A 375 -9.35 19.91 -28.89
N ASP A 376 -9.04 20.43 -27.70
CA ASP A 376 -9.05 21.86 -27.37
C ASP A 376 -7.66 22.50 -27.59
N LEU A 377 -6.58 21.73 -27.46
CA LEU A 377 -5.19 22.17 -27.64
C LEU A 377 -4.78 22.22 -29.12
N ASP A 378 -3.89 23.15 -29.46
CA ASP A 378 -3.21 23.13 -30.77
C ASP A 378 -2.09 22.07 -30.75
N VAL A 379 -2.19 21.14 -31.69
CA VAL A 379 -1.30 19.98 -31.80
C VAL A 379 -0.30 20.10 -32.95
N ALA A 380 -0.34 21.18 -33.73
CA ALA A 380 0.58 21.39 -34.83
C ALA A 380 2.03 21.47 -34.33
N GLY A 381 2.92 20.68 -34.94
CA GLY A 381 4.33 20.60 -34.56
C GLY A 381 4.60 20.02 -33.15
N ARG A 382 3.61 19.39 -32.51
CA ARG A 382 3.75 18.76 -31.18
C ARG A 382 3.85 17.23 -31.29
N ASP A 383 4.49 16.61 -30.31
CA ASP A 383 4.44 15.16 -30.15
C ASP A 383 3.09 14.76 -29.55
N ILE A 384 2.38 13.86 -30.23
CA ILE A 384 1.10 13.34 -29.77
C ILE A 384 1.26 11.87 -29.37
N LEU A 385 0.73 11.54 -28.19
CA LEU A 385 0.49 10.16 -27.77
C LEU A 385 -1.01 9.92 -27.64
N LEU A 386 -1.58 9.18 -28.59
CA LEU A 386 -2.98 8.77 -28.52
C LEU A 386 -3.11 7.59 -27.55
N VAL A 387 -3.99 7.70 -26.56
CA VAL A 387 -4.19 6.70 -25.50
C VAL A 387 -5.59 6.09 -25.60
N GLU A 388 -5.64 4.78 -25.83
CA GLU A 388 -6.86 3.99 -26.02
C GLU A 388 -7.00 2.89 -24.96
N ASP A 389 -8.24 2.48 -24.67
CA ASP A 389 -8.52 1.34 -23.80
C ASP A 389 -8.36 0.00 -24.53
N ILE A 390 -8.93 -0.13 -25.73
CA ILE A 390 -8.88 -1.35 -26.51
C ILE A 390 -8.83 -1.04 -28.00
N VAL A 391 -7.89 -1.68 -28.69
CA VAL A 391 -7.85 -1.66 -30.15
C VAL A 391 -8.30 -3.03 -30.67
N ASP A 392 -9.46 -3.04 -31.33
CA ASP A 392 -10.09 -4.24 -31.89
C ASP A 392 -9.82 -4.36 -33.40
N THR A 393 -10.78 -3.95 -34.25
CA THR A 393 -10.63 -4.03 -35.72
C THR A 393 -9.59 -3.07 -36.30
N GLY A 394 -9.24 -2.01 -35.56
CA GLY A 394 -8.38 -0.93 -36.01
C GLY A 394 -9.08 0.16 -36.83
N ILE A 395 -10.36 0.00 -37.19
CA ILE A 395 -11.09 0.99 -38.02
C ILE A 395 -11.16 2.36 -37.34
N THR A 396 -11.62 2.40 -36.09
CA THR A 396 -11.71 3.61 -35.29
C THR A 396 -10.34 4.28 -35.12
N LEU A 397 -9.34 3.49 -34.75
CA LEU A 397 -7.98 3.99 -34.56
C LEU A 397 -7.44 4.60 -35.85
N ASN A 398 -7.60 3.95 -37.01
CA ASN A 398 -7.14 4.47 -38.29
C ASN A 398 -7.80 5.82 -38.62
N TYR A 399 -9.11 5.94 -38.39
CA TYR A 399 -9.84 7.17 -38.60
C TYR A 399 -9.30 8.31 -37.72
N LEU A 400 -9.09 8.06 -36.43
CA LEU A 400 -8.52 9.03 -35.50
C LEU A 400 -7.10 9.43 -35.88
N LEU A 401 -6.25 8.47 -36.24
CA LEU A 401 -4.88 8.74 -36.66
C LEU A 401 -4.83 9.60 -37.93
N ASN A 402 -5.73 9.38 -38.89
CA ASN A 402 -5.80 10.22 -40.09
C ASN A 402 -6.27 11.64 -39.78
N HIS A 403 -7.25 11.79 -38.88
CA HIS A 403 -7.68 13.11 -38.39
C HIS A 403 -6.52 13.85 -37.70
N LEU A 404 -5.82 13.19 -36.77
CA LEU A 404 -4.68 13.76 -36.04
C LEU A 404 -3.52 14.12 -36.96
N ARG A 405 -3.18 13.27 -37.94
CA ARG A 405 -2.13 13.56 -38.94
C ARG A 405 -2.45 14.81 -39.76
N SER A 406 -3.72 15.06 -40.08
CA SER A 406 -4.13 16.25 -40.84
C SER A 406 -3.86 17.57 -40.11
N LYS A 407 -3.63 17.52 -38.79
CA LYS A 407 -3.28 18.68 -37.95
C LYS A 407 -1.77 18.95 -37.91
N ASN A 408 -0.96 18.18 -38.66
CA ASN A 408 0.49 18.32 -38.79
C ASN A 408 1.28 18.24 -37.46
N PRO A 409 1.11 17.19 -36.63
CA PRO A 409 1.95 16.99 -35.46
C PRO A 409 3.42 16.70 -35.82
N ALA A 410 4.34 16.94 -34.89
CA ALA A 410 5.75 16.55 -35.05
C ALA A 410 5.93 15.03 -35.02
N SER A 411 5.20 14.35 -34.13
CA SER A 411 5.11 12.89 -34.11
C SER A 411 3.72 12.45 -33.62
N LEU A 412 3.33 11.24 -34.01
CA LEU A 412 2.07 10.63 -33.59
C LEU A 412 2.31 9.15 -33.27
N LYS A 413 2.23 8.80 -31.98
CA LYS A 413 2.34 7.43 -31.47
C LYS A 413 1.03 6.97 -30.83
N VAL A 414 0.87 5.66 -30.68
CA VAL A 414 -0.30 5.03 -30.06
C VAL A 414 0.10 4.21 -28.83
N CYS A 415 -0.61 4.44 -27.73
CA CYS A 415 -0.60 3.60 -26.55
C CYS A 415 -1.99 2.99 -26.33
N THR A 416 -2.09 1.67 -26.24
CA THR A 416 -3.34 0.99 -25.89
C THR A 416 -3.15 0.11 -24.68
N LEU A 417 -4.18 0.01 -23.83
CA LEU A 417 -4.19 -0.97 -22.76
C LEU A 417 -4.36 -2.38 -23.32
N LEU A 418 -5.30 -2.60 -24.24
CA LEU A 418 -5.60 -3.91 -24.83
C LEU A 418 -5.44 -3.88 -26.36
N ASP A 419 -4.79 -4.89 -26.92
CA ASP A 419 -4.67 -5.10 -28.37
C ASP A 419 -5.25 -6.45 -28.77
N ARG A 420 -6.42 -6.45 -29.42
CA ARG A 420 -7.07 -7.67 -29.93
C ARG A 420 -6.68 -7.93 -31.38
N LYS A 421 -5.45 -8.43 -31.57
CA LYS A 421 -4.88 -8.72 -32.90
C LYS A 421 -5.70 -9.70 -33.74
N VAL A 422 -6.38 -10.64 -33.10
CA VAL A 422 -7.16 -11.71 -33.78
C VAL A 422 -8.33 -11.18 -34.64
N ARG A 423 -8.83 -9.97 -34.37
CA ARG A 423 -9.92 -9.33 -35.11
C ARG A 423 -9.44 -8.17 -36.00
N ARG A 424 -8.13 -8.00 -36.14
CA ARG A 424 -7.50 -6.89 -36.87
C ARG A 424 -7.92 -6.89 -38.34
N LEU A 425 -8.56 -5.81 -38.78
CA LEU A 425 -8.91 -5.59 -40.19
C LEU A 425 -7.97 -4.59 -40.86
N ILE A 426 -7.44 -3.63 -40.09
CA ILE A 426 -6.48 -2.63 -40.56
C ILE A 426 -5.20 -2.80 -39.77
N ASP A 427 -4.10 -3.11 -40.46
CA ASP A 427 -2.77 -3.16 -39.84
C ASP A 427 -2.30 -1.74 -39.51
N ILE A 428 -2.12 -1.48 -38.22
CA ILE A 428 -1.75 -0.17 -37.68
C ILE A 428 -0.66 -0.43 -36.66
N LYS A 429 0.44 0.31 -36.78
CA LYS A 429 1.50 0.28 -35.78
C LYS A 429 0.96 0.82 -34.44
N ILE A 430 1.09 0.01 -33.41
CA ILE A 430 0.85 0.41 -32.02
C ILE A 430 2.21 0.44 -31.33
N ASP A 431 2.60 1.60 -30.82
CA ASP A 431 3.94 1.80 -30.25
C ASP A 431 4.05 1.23 -28.84
N TYR A 432 2.97 1.32 -28.05
CA TYR A 432 2.93 0.85 -26.67
C TYR A 432 1.67 0.00 -26.44
N VAL A 433 1.85 -1.30 -26.18
CA VAL A 433 0.75 -2.25 -25.97
C VAL A 433 0.77 -2.73 -24.53
N GLY A 434 -0.31 -2.52 -23.77
CA GLY A 434 -0.45 -3.09 -22.42
C GLY A 434 -0.49 -4.61 -22.46
N PHE A 435 -1.57 -5.18 -23.00
CA PHE A 435 -1.77 -6.61 -23.10
C PHE A 435 -2.30 -7.00 -24.47
N GLU A 436 -1.81 -8.14 -24.97
CA GLU A 436 -2.42 -8.79 -26.12
C GLU A 436 -3.67 -9.57 -25.66
N LEU A 437 -4.81 -9.26 -26.25
CA LEU A 437 -6.10 -9.81 -25.86
C LEU A 437 -6.53 -10.93 -26.83
N PRO A 438 -6.91 -12.12 -26.33
CA PRO A 438 -7.54 -13.14 -27.15
C PRO A 438 -8.95 -12.72 -27.61
N ASP A 439 -9.63 -13.59 -28.37
CA ASP A 439 -10.99 -13.33 -28.88
C ASP A 439 -12.08 -13.44 -27.79
N GLU A 440 -11.94 -12.63 -26.74
CA GLU A 440 -12.76 -12.69 -25.53
C GLU A 440 -13.36 -11.31 -25.24
N PHE A 441 -14.65 -11.27 -24.90
CA PHE A 441 -15.31 -10.04 -24.43
C PHE A 441 -14.90 -9.76 -22.98
N VAL A 442 -14.51 -8.53 -22.68
CA VAL A 442 -13.95 -8.14 -21.38
C VAL A 442 -14.58 -6.86 -20.86
N VAL A 443 -14.65 -6.75 -19.53
CA VAL A 443 -15.15 -5.60 -18.78
C VAL A 443 -14.22 -5.29 -17.60
N GLY A 444 -14.38 -4.10 -17.01
CA GLY A 444 -13.59 -3.67 -15.86
C GLY A 444 -12.40 -2.79 -16.23
N TYR A 445 -11.85 -2.10 -15.23
CA TYR A 445 -10.78 -1.12 -15.37
C TYR A 445 -11.10 -0.04 -16.44
N GLY A 446 -12.30 0.54 -16.33
CA GLY A 446 -12.83 1.54 -17.28
C GLY A 446 -13.64 0.95 -18.43
N LEU A 447 -13.40 -0.32 -18.81
CA LEU A 447 -14.19 -1.04 -19.82
C LEU A 447 -15.57 -1.40 -19.27
N ASP A 448 -16.60 -1.35 -20.14
CA ASP A 448 -17.98 -1.56 -19.73
C ASP A 448 -18.75 -2.59 -20.54
N TYR A 449 -19.90 -2.95 -19.96
CA TYR A 449 -21.02 -3.52 -20.69
C TYR A 449 -22.29 -2.77 -20.27
N HIS A 450 -22.89 -2.01 -21.19
CA HIS A 450 -24.04 -1.15 -20.92
C HIS A 450 -23.80 -0.17 -19.75
N GLU A 451 -22.64 0.49 -19.73
CA GLU A 451 -22.21 1.41 -18.67
C GLU A 451 -21.97 0.77 -17.30
N GLU A 452 -22.16 -0.54 -17.16
CA GLU A 452 -21.84 -1.30 -15.96
C GLU A 452 -20.39 -1.78 -15.97
N TYR A 453 -19.90 -2.23 -14.80
CA TYR A 453 -18.58 -2.88 -14.59
C TYR A 453 -17.35 -1.98 -14.72
N ARG A 454 -17.46 -0.73 -15.17
CA ARG A 454 -16.31 0.21 -15.31
C ARG A 454 -15.46 0.33 -14.05
N ASN A 455 -16.09 0.24 -12.88
CA ASN A 455 -15.47 0.44 -11.57
C ASN A 455 -14.76 -0.80 -11.02
N LEU A 456 -14.77 -1.93 -11.73
CA LEU A 456 -13.99 -3.10 -11.31
C LEU A 456 -12.49 -2.79 -11.42
N PRO A 457 -11.67 -3.15 -10.41
CA PRO A 457 -10.25 -2.81 -10.41
C PRO A 457 -9.40 -3.75 -11.28
N PHE A 458 -10.02 -4.73 -11.95
CA PHE A 458 -9.39 -5.75 -12.77
C PHE A 458 -10.13 -5.85 -14.12
N ILE A 459 -9.54 -6.56 -15.08
CA ILE A 459 -10.17 -6.88 -16.36
C ILE A 459 -10.64 -8.34 -16.32
N GLY A 460 -11.91 -8.57 -16.60
CA GLY A 460 -12.52 -9.89 -16.53
C GLY A 460 -13.53 -10.14 -17.65
N ILE A 461 -13.87 -11.41 -17.84
CA ILE A 461 -14.89 -11.90 -18.75
C ILE A 461 -16.21 -11.97 -17.98
N PRO A 462 -17.26 -11.27 -18.44
CA PRO A 462 -18.54 -11.27 -17.75
C PRO A 462 -19.31 -12.59 -17.98
N GLY A 463 -20.01 -13.05 -16.94
CA GLY A 463 -20.87 -14.23 -16.97
C GLY A 463 -22.24 -13.99 -17.57
N ILE A 464 -22.26 -13.27 -18.69
CA ILE A 464 -23.47 -13.01 -19.46
C ILE A 464 -23.68 -14.24 -20.34
N GLN A 465 -24.82 -14.93 -20.19
CA GLN A 465 -25.25 -15.90 -21.19
C GLN A 465 -25.31 -15.16 -22.53
N GLN A 466 -24.42 -15.50 -23.46
CA GLN A 466 -24.49 -15.01 -24.83
C GLN A 466 -25.84 -15.43 -25.39
N THR A 467 -26.84 -14.55 -25.33
CA THR A 467 -27.97 -14.65 -26.26
C THR A 467 -27.38 -14.48 -27.66
N PRO A 468 -27.67 -15.40 -28.61
CA PRO A 468 -26.96 -15.49 -29.90
C PRO A 468 -27.13 -14.27 -30.83
N ASP A 469 -27.85 -13.24 -30.40
CA ASP A 469 -28.07 -12.01 -31.15
C ASP A 469 -27.28 -10.83 -30.56
N PHE A 470 -25.94 -10.86 -30.65
CA PHE A 470 -25.19 -9.60 -30.64
C PHE A 470 -23.87 -9.68 -31.41
N LYS A 471 -23.85 -9.01 -32.57
CA LYS A 471 -22.60 -8.53 -33.18
C LYS A 471 -22.19 -7.25 -32.44
N PRO A 472 -20.92 -7.10 -32.03
CA PRO A 472 -20.47 -5.87 -31.36
C PRO A 472 -20.77 -4.66 -32.25
N LYS A 473 -21.36 -3.63 -31.64
CA LYS A 473 -21.72 -2.36 -32.30
C LYS A 473 -20.50 -1.59 -32.75
#